data_AF-A0ABD7YFR8-F1
#
_entry.id   AF-A0ABD7YFR8-F1
#
_cell.length_a   1.000
_cell.length_b   1.000
_cell.length_c   1.000
_cell.angle_alpha   90.00
_cell.angle_beta   90.00
_cell.angle_gamma   90.00
#
_symmetry.space_group_name_H-M   'P 1'
#
loop_
_entity.id
_entity.type
_entity.pdbx_description
1 polymer ?
#
loop_
_entity_poly.entity_id
_entity_poly.type
_entity_poly.pdbx_seq_one_letter_code
_entity_poly.pdbx_strand_id
1 'polypeptide(L)'
;MRRDSIDQKVANRVWRTEVFVSDDGESDLIGVRASVALGRNMVAPVEHSALIAALVKNCAFIDSKTRVQSRSRNVTTSDVTPVLDLLVAPTRTLPVLLLSPTVGGRSQSDAQNIADRLAGFAHVLVVMPDARAAVMQFLIKDRGVRLDAMTLCWPHASTERGASDMSWDVATVKGAGFIDFLESAVIRSTVGTQDAWLGPLGDRLLR
;
A
#
# COMPACT_ATOMS: atom_id res chain seq x y z
N MET A 1 8.37 1.84 -23.70
CA MET A 1 9.84 1.73 -23.61
C MET A 1 10.21 0.64 -22.61
N ARG A 2 11.16 -0.25 -22.93
CA ARG A 2 11.67 -1.27 -21.99
C ARG A 2 13.17 -1.09 -21.76
N ARG A 3 13.62 -1.21 -20.52
CA ARG A 3 15.01 -1.16 -20.11
C ARG A 3 15.31 -2.31 -19.15
N ASP A 4 16.24 -3.17 -19.53
CA ASP A 4 16.78 -4.19 -18.64
C ASP A 4 18.12 -3.68 -18.06
N SER A 5 18.35 -3.88 -16.77
CA SER A 5 19.57 -3.50 -16.06
C SER A 5 20.04 -4.63 -15.17
N ILE A 6 21.33 -4.97 -15.29
CA ILE A 6 21.94 -6.03 -14.48
C ILE A 6 22.15 -5.49 -13.07
N ASP A 7 21.74 -6.25 -12.08
CA ASP A 7 22.02 -5.91 -10.70
C ASP A 7 23.48 -6.15 -10.36
N GLN A 8 24.19 -5.10 -9.94
CA GLN A 8 25.61 -5.21 -9.59
C GLN A 8 25.84 -5.87 -8.23
N LYS A 9 24.82 -5.97 -7.37
CA LYS A 9 24.91 -6.54 -6.02
C LYS A 9 24.55 -8.01 -5.97
N VAL A 10 23.74 -8.50 -6.92
CA VAL A 10 23.25 -9.89 -6.93
C VAL A 10 23.46 -10.50 -8.31
N ALA A 11 24.39 -11.45 -8.40
CA ALA A 11 24.69 -12.17 -9.64
C ALA A 11 23.42 -12.79 -10.24
N ASN A 12 23.26 -12.66 -11.57
CA ASN A 12 22.12 -13.18 -12.34
C ASN A 12 20.75 -12.55 -12.02
N ARG A 13 20.69 -11.48 -11.21
CA ARG A 13 19.47 -10.68 -11.04
C ARG A 13 19.41 -9.61 -12.14
N VAL A 14 18.32 -9.58 -12.90
CA VAL A 14 18.07 -8.55 -13.92
C VAL A 14 16.81 -7.78 -13.54
N TRP A 15 16.96 -6.47 -13.34
CA TRP A 15 15.84 -5.54 -13.20
C TRP A 15 15.34 -5.16 -14.57
N ARG A 16 14.04 -5.30 -14.80
CA ARG A 16 13.32 -4.84 -15.98
C ARG A 16 12.42 -3.68 -15.60
N THR A 17 12.60 -2.55 -16.26
CA THR A 17 11.71 -1.40 -16.18
C THR A 17 11.01 -1.21 -17.52
N GLU A 18 9.69 -1.17 -17.49
CA GLU A 18 8.85 -0.90 -18.65
C GLU A 18 8.07 0.38 -18.37
N VAL A 19 8.13 1.32 -19.30
CA VAL A 19 7.37 2.56 -19.28
C VAL A 19 6.36 2.51 -20.41
N PHE A 20 5.09 2.62 -20.06
CA PHE A 20 3.95 2.70 -20.95
C PHE A 20 3.54 4.17 -21.00
N VAL A 21 3.30 4.70 -22.19
CA VAL A 21 2.69 6.01 -22.38
C VAL A 21 1.49 5.78 -23.28
N SER A 22 0.33 6.23 -22.85
CA SER A 22 -0.92 6.17 -23.60
C SER A 22 -1.61 7.51 -23.50
N ASP A 23 -2.29 7.90 -24.55
CA ASP A 23 -3.18 9.06 -24.58
C ASP A 23 -4.58 8.53 -24.95
N ASP A 24 -5.57 8.78 -24.10
CA ASP A 24 -6.96 8.40 -24.33
C ASP A 24 -7.85 9.56 -24.82
N GLY A 25 -7.26 10.71 -25.10
CA GLY A 25 -7.92 11.93 -25.56
C GLY A 25 -8.42 12.84 -24.43
N GLU A 26 -8.55 12.32 -23.21
CA GLU A 26 -8.86 13.11 -22.01
C GLU A 26 -7.63 13.27 -21.10
N SER A 27 -6.70 12.31 -21.14
CA SER A 27 -5.51 12.31 -20.31
C SER A 27 -4.33 11.56 -20.92
N ASP A 28 -3.13 12.05 -20.60
CA ASP A 28 -1.89 11.31 -20.78
C ASP A 28 -1.68 10.35 -19.59
N LEU A 29 -1.56 9.07 -19.90
CA LEU A 29 -1.31 8.00 -18.94
C LEU A 29 0.13 7.52 -19.07
N ILE A 30 0.90 7.61 -17.98
CA ILE A 30 2.24 7.04 -17.89
C ILE A 30 2.23 5.89 -16.87
N GLY A 31 2.40 4.66 -17.36
CA GLY A 31 2.58 3.47 -16.53
C GLY A 31 4.06 3.14 -16.39
N VAL A 32 4.52 2.79 -15.19
CA VAL A 32 5.89 2.28 -14.97
C VAL A 32 5.81 0.94 -14.27
N ARG A 33 6.26 -0.13 -14.93
CA ARG A 33 6.40 -1.48 -14.36
C ARG A 33 7.87 -1.75 -14.08
N ALA A 34 8.23 -1.98 -12.82
CA ALA A 34 9.52 -2.52 -12.44
C ALA A 34 9.34 -3.98 -12.02
N SER A 35 10.04 -4.90 -12.68
CA SER A 35 10.01 -6.33 -12.38
C SER A 35 11.44 -6.87 -12.30
N VAL A 36 11.62 -8.00 -11.62
CA VAL A 36 12.92 -8.68 -11.55
C VAL A 36 12.79 -10.05 -12.19
N ALA A 37 13.65 -10.31 -13.17
CA ALA A 37 13.82 -11.64 -13.74
C ALA A 37 14.88 -12.38 -12.89
N LEU A 38 14.44 -13.45 -12.25
CA LEU A 38 15.26 -14.29 -11.39
C LEU A 38 15.73 -15.53 -12.16
N GLY A 39 17.00 -15.89 -11.99
CA GLY A 39 17.51 -17.18 -12.44
C GLY A 39 16.86 -18.35 -11.68
N ARG A 40 17.08 -19.59 -12.16
CA ARG A 40 16.60 -20.79 -11.47
C ARG A 40 17.08 -20.79 -10.01
N ASN A 41 16.17 -21.11 -9.09
CA ASN A 41 16.41 -21.20 -7.64
C ASN A 41 16.76 -19.88 -6.92
N MET A 42 16.51 -18.73 -7.53
CA MET A 42 16.64 -17.44 -6.85
C MET A 42 15.31 -17.03 -6.20
N VAL A 43 15.38 -16.64 -4.93
CA VAL A 43 14.29 -15.96 -4.21
C VAL A 43 14.68 -14.49 -4.13
N ALA A 44 13.91 -13.60 -4.75
CA ALA A 44 14.08 -12.17 -4.51
C ALA A 44 13.45 -11.82 -3.16
N PRO A 45 14.16 -11.10 -2.29
CA PRO A 45 13.49 -10.40 -1.20
C PRO A 45 12.50 -9.40 -1.82
N VAL A 46 11.30 -9.34 -1.24
CA VAL A 46 10.35 -8.26 -1.55
C VAL A 46 10.97 -7.00 -0.95
N GLU A 47 11.60 -6.18 -1.78
CA GLU A 47 12.21 -4.93 -1.34
C GLU A 47 11.37 -3.74 -1.82
N HIS A 48 11.28 -2.72 -0.96
CA HIS A 48 10.72 -1.43 -1.30
C HIS A 48 11.48 -0.80 -2.49
N SER A 49 10.74 -0.43 -3.53
CA SER A 49 11.33 0.22 -4.70
C SER A 49 11.62 1.69 -4.39
N ALA A 50 12.91 2.06 -4.36
CA ALA A 50 13.34 3.45 -4.22
C ALA A 50 12.74 4.38 -5.29
N LEU A 51 12.37 3.83 -6.46
CA LEU A 51 11.68 4.58 -7.52
C LEU A 51 10.26 4.96 -7.09
N ILE A 52 9.49 4.03 -6.51
CA ILE A 52 8.13 4.30 -6.03
C ILE A 52 8.18 5.31 -4.87
N ALA A 53 9.13 5.15 -3.95
CA ALA A 53 9.40 6.11 -2.89
C ALA A 53 9.65 7.52 -3.45
N ALA A 54 10.50 7.63 -4.47
CA ALA A 54 10.83 8.89 -5.12
C ALA A 54 9.63 9.48 -5.86
N LEU A 55 8.80 8.68 -6.51
CA LEU A 55 7.58 9.14 -7.16
C LEU A 55 6.57 9.68 -6.15
N VAL A 56 6.32 8.97 -5.05
CA VAL A 56 5.42 9.47 -3.98
C VAL A 56 5.94 10.77 -3.36
N LYS A 57 7.26 10.89 -3.20
CA LYS A 57 7.88 12.09 -2.62
C LYS A 57 7.86 13.29 -3.56
N ASN A 58 8.16 13.08 -4.83
CA ASN A 58 8.38 14.15 -5.81
C ASN A 58 7.15 14.44 -6.68
N CYS A 59 6.22 13.50 -6.79
CA CYS A 59 4.98 13.65 -7.53
C CYS A 59 3.80 13.64 -6.55
N ALA A 60 2.76 14.43 -6.83
CA ALA A 60 1.54 14.40 -6.04
C ALA A 60 0.73 13.16 -6.43
N PHE A 61 1.06 12.00 -5.85
CA PHE A 61 0.28 10.78 -6.05
C PHE A 61 -1.03 10.89 -5.27
N ILE A 62 -2.17 10.74 -5.95
CA ILE A 62 -3.51 10.90 -5.38
C ILE A 62 -4.25 9.57 -5.50
N ASP A 63 -4.77 9.08 -4.38
CA ASP A 63 -5.62 7.90 -4.28
C ASP A 63 -6.98 8.31 -3.72
N SER A 64 -8.02 8.23 -4.54
CA SER A 64 -9.38 8.72 -4.26
C SER A 64 -9.42 10.08 -3.54
N LYS A 65 -8.86 11.12 -4.19
CA LYS A 65 -8.74 12.50 -3.69
C LYS A 65 -7.84 12.68 -2.47
N THR A 66 -7.26 11.61 -1.94
CA THR A 66 -6.31 11.66 -0.82
C THR A 66 -4.89 11.56 -1.35
N ARG A 67 -4.04 12.52 -1.01
CA ARG A 67 -2.63 12.44 -1.36
C ARG A 67 -1.99 11.28 -0.62
N VAL A 68 -1.35 10.37 -1.34
CA VAL A 68 -0.58 9.27 -0.76
C VAL A 68 0.63 9.86 -0.04
N GLN A 69 0.78 9.48 1.22
CA GLN A 69 1.76 10.07 2.11
C GLN A 69 2.97 9.15 2.25
N SER A 70 4.16 9.74 2.33
CA SER A 70 5.41 9.06 2.66
C SER A 70 5.70 9.06 4.16
N ARG A 71 4.75 9.52 4.98
CA ARG A 71 4.87 9.61 6.43
C ARG A 71 3.60 9.12 7.08
N SER A 72 3.73 8.61 8.29
CA SER A 72 2.56 8.30 9.10
C SER A 72 1.81 9.58 9.43
N ARG A 73 0.48 9.55 9.36
CA ARG A 73 -0.38 10.67 9.73
C ARG A 73 -1.18 10.34 10.97
N ASN A 74 -1.13 11.25 11.93
CA ASN A 74 -2.01 11.18 13.08
C ASN A 74 -3.43 11.57 12.65
N VAL A 75 -4.40 10.75 13.04
CA VAL A 75 -5.83 10.95 12.83
C VAL A 75 -6.42 11.38 14.15
N THR A 76 -6.83 12.64 14.21
CA THR A 76 -7.51 13.24 15.36
C THR A 76 -9.01 13.35 15.09
N THR A 77 -9.78 13.88 16.04
CA THR A 77 -11.22 14.04 15.91
C THR A 77 -11.61 14.83 14.64
N SER A 78 -10.83 15.84 14.23
CA SER A 78 -11.09 16.60 13.00
C SER A 78 -10.85 15.81 11.71
N ASP A 79 -10.08 14.72 11.80
CA ASP A 79 -9.72 13.89 10.64
C ASP A 79 -10.66 12.70 10.44
N VAL A 80 -11.62 12.47 11.36
CA VAL A 80 -12.51 11.31 11.31
C VAL A 80 -13.26 11.25 9.99
N THR A 81 -14.00 12.30 9.62
CA THR A 81 -14.77 12.32 8.36
C THR A 81 -13.89 12.06 7.14
N PRO A 82 -12.76 12.78 6.92
CA PRO A 82 -11.84 12.45 5.85
C PRO A 82 -11.35 10.99 5.81
N VAL A 83 -11.10 10.39 6.98
CA VAL A 83 -10.67 8.99 7.05
C VAL A 83 -11.79 8.04 6.67
N LEU A 84 -13.02 8.30 7.12
CA LEU A 84 -14.17 7.48 6.74
C LEU A 84 -14.44 7.57 5.23
N ASP A 85 -14.37 8.78 4.66
CA ASP A 85 -14.50 9.02 3.23
C ASP A 85 -13.45 8.25 2.42
N LEU A 86 -12.18 8.27 2.88
CA LEU A 86 -11.12 7.46 2.28
C LEU A 86 -11.42 5.96 2.40
N LEU A 87 -11.90 5.49 3.56
CA LEU A 87 -12.21 4.08 3.74
C LEU A 87 -13.32 3.64 2.78
N VAL A 88 -14.42 4.40 2.62
CA VAL A 88 -15.56 4.00 1.75
C VAL A 88 -15.34 4.31 0.27
N ALA A 89 -14.33 5.09 -0.08
CA ALA A 89 -14.08 5.50 -1.45
C ALA A 89 -14.01 4.30 -2.43
N PRO A 90 -14.92 4.20 -3.41
CA PRO A 90 -14.95 3.07 -4.35
C PRO A 90 -13.76 3.12 -5.33
N THR A 91 -13.23 4.32 -5.59
CA THR A 91 -12.06 4.54 -6.43
C THR A 91 -10.74 4.40 -5.69
N ARG A 92 -10.75 4.07 -4.39
CA ARG A 92 -9.54 3.81 -3.62
C ARG A 92 -8.86 2.56 -4.17
N THR A 93 -7.58 2.69 -4.49
CA THR A 93 -6.74 1.64 -5.06
C THR A 93 -5.74 1.08 -4.06
N LEU A 94 -5.40 1.86 -3.01
CA LEU A 94 -4.46 1.42 -1.99
C LEU A 94 -5.16 0.95 -0.71
N PRO A 95 -4.59 -0.05 -0.02
CA PRO A 95 -5.01 -0.38 1.34
C PRO A 95 -4.73 0.77 2.32
N VAL A 96 -5.48 0.78 3.42
CA VAL A 96 -5.28 1.68 4.56
C VAL A 96 -4.88 0.86 5.77
N LEU A 97 -3.73 1.17 6.35
CA LEU A 97 -3.21 0.60 7.58
C LEU A 97 -3.45 1.57 8.74
N LEU A 98 -4.31 1.17 9.67
CA LEU A 98 -4.63 1.91 10.88
C LEU A 98 -3.78 1.37 12.04
N LEU A 99 -3.13 2.26 12.77
CA LEU A 99 -2.28 1.96 13.92
C LEU A 99 -2.89 2.57 15.17
N SER A 100 -2.96 1.81 16.26
CA SER A 100 -3.39 2.36 17.56
C SER A 100 -2.18 2.83 18.38
N PRO A 101 -2.19 4.08 18.91
CA PRO A 101 -1.07 4.65 19.65
C PRO A 101 -0.88 4.04 21.04
N THR A 102 -1.92 3.43 21.61
CA THR A 102 -1.97 3.08 23.04
C THR A 102 -1.94 1.58 23.34
N VAL A 103 -1.77 0.74 22.34
CA VAL A 103 -1.67 -0.71 22.58
C VAL A 103 -0.32 -1.16 22.06
N GLY A 104 0.67 -1.23 22.96
CA GLY A 104 1.90 -1.98 22.73
C GLY A 104 3.24 -1.30 22.96
N GLY A 105 3.31 -0.03 23.38
CA GLY A 105 4.61 0.60 23.65
C GLY A 105 5.48 0.75 22.39
N ARG A 106 4.87 0.74 21.20
CA ARG A 106 5.52 1.19 19.96
C ARG A 106 5.43 2.69 19.90
N SER A 107 6.56 3.34 19.65
CA SER A 107 6.62 4.80 19.63
C SER A 107 6.19 5.33 18.25
N GLN A 108 5.98 6.64 18.12
CA GLN A 108 5.76 7.25 16.80
C GLN A 108 6.85 6.88 15.78
N SER A 109 8.07 6.54 16.23
CA SER A 109 9.16 6.11 15.33
C SER A 109 8.84 4.80 14.60
N ASP A 110 8.08 3.88 15.22
CA ASP A 110 7.71 2.61 14.59
C ASP A 110 6.66 2.81 13.52
N ALA A 111 5.68 3.69 13.76
CA ALA A 111 4.68 4.06 12.77
C ALA A 111 5.32 4.73 11.56
N GLN A 112 6.33 5.58 11.78
CA GLN A 112 7.08 6.20 10.69
C GLN A 112 7.88 5.17 9.89
N ASN A 113 8.57 4.23 10.55
CA ASN A 113 9.30 3.15 9.86
C ASN A 113 8.36 2.30 8.99
N ILE A 114 7.18 1.94 9.50
CA ILE A 114 6.17 1.22 8.71
C ILE A 114 5.70 2.06 7.51
N ALA A 115 5.47 3.36 7.69
CA ALA A 115 5.08 4.25 6.61
C ALA A 115 6.17 4.38 5.54
N ASP A 116 7.45 4.42 5.93
CA ASP A 116 8.58 4.46 5.01
C ASP A 116 8.64 3.17 4.16
N ARG A 117 8.48 2.01 4.80
CA ARG A 117 8.48 0.69 4.13
C ARG A 117 7.29 0.50 3.19
N LEU A 118 6.13 1.08 3.52
CA LEU A 118 4.90 0.98 2.74
C LEU A 118 4.64 2.19 1.82
N ALA A 119 5.60 3.10 1.68
CA ALA A 119 5.40 4.32 0.90
C ALA A 119 5.04 3.99 -0.55
N GLY A 120 3.85 4.42 -0.99
CA GLY A 120 3.29 4.15 -2.32
C GLY A 120 2.49 2.85 -2.45
N PHE A 121 2.46 2.04 -1.39
CA PHE A 121 1.73 0.76 -1.35
C PHE A 121 0.57 0.77 -0.35
N ALA A 122 0.57 1.66 0.64
CA ALA A 122 -0.54 1.82 1.56
C ALA A 122 -0.60 3.24 2.13
N HIS A 123 -1.78 3.64 2.61
CA HIS A 123 -1.90 4.77 3.54
C HIS A 123 -1.63 4.26 4.96
N VAL A 124 -0.73 4.91 5.71
CA VAL A 124 -0.43 4.55 7.09
C VAL A 124 -0.90 5.65 8.03
N LEU A 125 -1.91 5.33 8.84
CA LEU A 125 -2.60 6.28 9.71
C LEU A 125 -2.51 5.85 11.17
N VAL A 126 -2.17 6.77 12.06
CA VAL A 126 -2.13 6.54 13.52
C VAL A 126 -3.39 7.14 14.13
N VAL A 127 -4.30 6.30 14.61
CA VAL A 127 -5.60 6.74 15.14
C VAL A 127 -5.46 7.20 16.58
N MET A 128 -5.46 8.52 16.80
CA MET A 128 -5.27 9.12 18.11
C MET A 128 -6.42 8.76 19.08
N PRO A 129 -6.19 8.81 20.40
CA PRO A 129 -7.18 8.34 21.38
C PRO A 129 -8.55 9.06 21.28
N ASP A 130 -8.54 10.33 20.90
CA ASP A 130 -9.73 11.17 20.71
C ASP A 130 -10.57 10.74 19.49
N ALA A 131 -9.93 10.26 18.41
CA ALA A 131 -10.60 9.75 17.22
C ALA A 131 -11.02 8.28 17.32
N ARG A 132 -10.43 7.53 18.24
CA ARG A 132 -10.49 6.05 18.30
C ARG A 132 -11.92 5.52 18.32
N ALA A 133 -12.79 6.07 19.15
CA ALA A 133 -14.14 5.57 19.33
C ALA A 133 -14.96 5.67 18.03
N ALA A 134 -14.89 6.81 17.36
CA ALA A 134 -15.62 7.05 16.11
C ALA A 134 -15.11 6.14 14.97
N VAL A 135 -13.79 6.03 14.81
CA VAL A 135 -13.18 5.15 13.79
C VAL A 135 -13.53 3.69 14.07
N MET A 136 -13.44 3.24 15.33
CA MET A 136 -13.75 1.86 15.70
C MET A 136 -15.23 1.52 15.47
N GLN A 137 -16.14 2.43 15.80
CA GLN A 137 -17.58 2.23 15.57
C GLN A 137 -17.88 2.02 14.08
N PHE A 138 -17.27 2.83 13.21
CA PHE A 138 -17.40 2.68 11.77
C PHE A 138 -16.84 1.34 11.28
N LEU A 139 -15.62 0.97 11.69
CA LEU A 139 -15.00 -0.29 11.23
C LEU A 139 -15.83 -1.52 11.61
N ILE A 140 -16.40 -1.55 12.82
CA ILE A 140 -17.24 -2.67 13.25
C ILE A 140 -18.52 -2.73 12.42
N LYS A 141 -19.17 -1.59 12.19
CA LYS A 141 -20.47 -1.53 11.51
C LYS A 141 -20.36 -1.76 10.00
N ASP A 142 -19.43 -1.08 9.35
CA ASP A 142 -19.35 -1.00 7.89
C ASP A 142 -18.32 -1.97 7.30
N ARG A 143 -17.34 -2.41 8.08
CA ARG A 143 -16.26 -3.29 7.64
C ARG A 143 -16.21 -4.64 8.34
N GLY A 144 -16.95 -4.82 9.43
CA GLY A 144 -16.93 -6.05 10.22
C GLY A 144 -15.59 -6.34 10.91
N VAL A 145 -14.71 -5.33 11.05
CA VAL A 145 -13.36 -5.46 11.62
C VAL A 145 -13.19 -4.54 12.83
N ARG A 146 -12.36 -4.94 13.80
CA ARG A 146 -12.05 -4.11 14.97
C ARG A 146 -10.80 -3.27 14.76
N LEU A 147 -10.74 -2.14 15.47
CA LEU A 147 -9.51 -1.35 15.59
C LEU A 147 -8.65 -1.89 16.75
N ASP A 148 -7.67 -2.72 16.41
CA ASP A 148 -6.70 -3.29 17.35
C ASP A 148 -5.37 -2.53 17.31
N ALA A 149 -4.26 -3.18 17.67
CA ALA A 149 -2.93 -2.55 17.60
C ALA A 149 -2.60 -2.14 16.16
N MET A 150 -3.00 -2.99 15.20
CA MET A 150 -2.90 -2.74 13.78
C MET A 150 -4.13 -3.31 13.07
N THR A 151 -4.71 -2.54 12.16
CA THR A 151 -5.86 -2.95 11.35
C THR A 151 -5.62 -2.58 9.90
N LEU A 152 -5.76 -3.54 8.99
CA LEU A 152 -5.59 -3.38 7.55
C LEU A 152 -6.96 -3.43 6.86
N CYS A 153 -7.29 -2.35 6.14
CA CYS A 153 -8.51 -2.22 5.37
C CYS A 153 -8.20 -2.22 3.87
N TRP A 154 -8.65 -3.24 3.16
CA TRP A 154 -8.42 -3.39 1.72
C TRP A 154 -9.31 -2.45 0.89
N PRO A 155 -8.88 -2.06 -0.33
CA PRO A 155 -9.73 -1.34 -1.26
C PRO A 155 -10.88 -2.23 -1.77
N HIS A 156 -11.97 -1.61 -2.24
CA HIS A 156 -13.19 -2.33 -2.62
C HIS A 156 -12.95 -3.41 -3.68
N ALA A 157 -12.20 -3.08 -4.74
CA ALA A 157 -11.85 -4.03 -5.80
C ALA A 157 -11.04 -5.24 -5.30
N SER A 158 -10.32 -5.13 -4.19
CA SER A 158 -9.64 -6.28 -3.56
C SER A 158 -10.62 -7.12 -2.76
N THR A 159 -11.58 -6.48 -2.08
CA THR A 159 -12.64 -7.20 -1.34
C THR A 159 -13.57 -8.00 -2.26
N GLU A 160 -13.91 -7.47 -3.43
CA GLU A 160 -14.67 -8.20 -4.47
C GLU A 160 -13.92 -9.45 -4.98
N ARG A 161 -12.58 -9.44 -4.91
CA ARG A 161 -11.71 -10.57 -5.25
C ARG A 161 -11.43 -11.51 -4.07
N GLY A 162 -12.15 -11.34 -2.95
CA GLY A 162 -12.07 -12.20 -1.77
C GLY A 162 -11.06 -11.76 -0.70
N ALA A 163 -10.42 -10.61 -0.83
CA ALA A 163 -9.61 -10.06 0.26
C ALA A 163 -10.52 -9.67 1.44
N SER A 164 -10.09 -9.98 2.66
CA SER A 164 -10.82 -9.63 3.88
C SER A 164 -9.99 -8.68 4.73
N ASP A 165 -10.66 -7.68 5.31
CA ASP A 165 -10.03 -6.77 6.27
C ASP A 165 -9.49 -7.56 7.48
N MET A 166 -8.36 -7.11 8.04
CA MET A 166 -7.63 -7.86 9.07
C MET A 166 -7.29 -6.98 10.26
N SER A 167 -7.30 -7.53 11.47
CA SER A 167 -6.80 -6.87 12.67
C SER A 167 -5.85 -7.77 13.45
N TRP A 168 -4.86 -7.16 14.10
CA TRP A 168 -3.87 -7.86 14.92
C TRP A 168 -3.69 -7.16 16.26
N ASP A 169 -3.62 -7.96 17.31
CA ASP A 169 -3.34 -7.50 18.66
C ASP A 169 -1.86 -7.14 18.86
N VAL A 170 -1.54 -6.62 20.04
CA VAL A 170 -0.18 -6.22 20.40
C VAL A 170 0.80 -7.37 20.39
N ALA A 171 0.38 -8.53 20.88
CA ALA A 171 1.28 -9.68 21.03
C ALA A 171 1.75 -10.15 19.65
N THR A 172 0.82 -10.21 18.70
CA THR A 172 1.09 -10.56 17.30
C THR A 172 1.98 -9.52 16.63
N VAL A 173 1.65 -8.24 16.78
CA VAL A 173 2.41 -7.14 16.16
C VAL A 173 3.85 -7.08 16.67
N LYS A 174 4.10 -7.43 17.94
CA LYS A 174 5.44 -7.51 18.54
C LYS A 174 6.25 -8.74 18.13
N GLY A 175 5.63 -9.72 17.49
CA GLY A 175 6.33 -10.91 17.00
C GLY A 175 7.48 -10.55 16.05
N ALA A 176 8.60 -11.25 16.20
CA ALA A 176 9.73 -11.09 15.28
C ALA A 176 9.29 -11.43 13.84
N GLY A 177 9.68 -10.60 12.88
CA GLY A 177 9.33 -10.79 11.47
C GLY A 177 7.90 -10.42 11.07
N PHE A 178 7.02 -10.01 12.00
CA PHE A 178 5.64 -9.64 11.67
C PHE A 178 5.57 -8.47 10.68
N ILE A 179 6.42 -7.45 10.85
CA ILE A 179 6.42 -6.28 9.95
C ILE A 179 6.93 -6.65 8.55
N ASP A 180 7.90 -7.56 8.46
CA ASP A 180 8.42 -8.05 7.17
C ASP A 180 7.35 -8.88 6.45
N PHE A 181 6.60 -9.69 7.20
CA PHE A 181 5.43 -10.41 6.70
C PHE A 181 4.36 -9.46 6.17
N LEU A 182 3.99 -8.44 6.95
CA LEU A 182 2.98 -7.45 6.58
C LEU A 182 3.38 -6.68 5.32
N GLU A 183 4.60 -6.15 5.27
CA GLU A 183 5.12 -5.44 4.10
C GLU A 183 5.02 -6.32 2.86
N SER A 184 5.52 -7.56 2.96
CA SER A 184 5.49 -8.49 1.83
C SER A 184 4.08 -8.84 1.39
N ALA A 185 3.12 -8.95 2.30
CA ALA A 185 1.72 -9.20 1.98
C ALA A 185 1.08 -8.00 1.26
N VAL A 186 1.27 -6.79 1.79
CA VAL A 186 0.74 -5.54 1.21
C VAL A 186 1.33 -5.29 -0.18
N ILE A 187 2.66 -5.39 -0.34
CA ILE A 187 3.30 -5.16 -1.65
C ILE A 187 2.81 -6.19 -2.68
N ARG A 188 2.73 -7.49 -2.32
CA ARG A 188 2.27 -8.52 -3.26
C ARG A 188 0.81 -8.35 -3.68
N SER A 189 -0.04 -7.86 -2.79
CA SER A 189 -1.46 -7.63 -3.09
C SER A 189 -1.72 -6.37 -3.92
N THR A 190 -0.82 -5.38 -3.86
CA THR A 190 -0.94 -4.09 -4.55
C THR A 190 -0.27 -4.12 -5.91
N VAL A 191 0.85 -4.83 -6.03
CA VAL A 191 1.49 -5.14 -7.30
C VAL A 191 0.74 -6.33 -7.91
N GLY A 192 -0.32 -6.05 -8.66
CA GLY A 192 -1.11 -7.08 -9.35
C GLY A 192 -0.20 -8.10 -10.04
N THR A 193 -0.36 -9.37 -9.69
CA THR A 193 0.50 -10.46 -10.20
C THR A 193 0.20 -10.85 -11.65
N GLN A 194 -0.71 -10.14 -12.32
CA GLN A 194 -1.16 -10.39 -13.70
C GLN A 194 -1.55 -9.08 -14.42
N ASP A 195 -1.61 -9.15 -15.75
CA ASP A 195 -1.89 -8.06 -16.72
C ASP A 195 -3.18 -7.24 -16.45
N ALA A 196 -4.04 -7.70 -15.54
CA ALA A 196 -5.27 -7.04 -15.11
C ALA A 196 -5.07 -5.64 -14.49
N TRP A 197 -3.86 -5.27 -14.04
CA TRP A 197 -3.61 -3.94 -13.44
C TRP A 197 -3.66 -2.79 -14.46
N LEU A 198 -3.46 -3.07 -15.74
CA LEU A 198 -3.65 -2.09 -16.82
C LEU A 198 -5.14 -1.82 -17.11
N GLY A 199 -6.05 -2.56 -16.48
CA GLY A 199 -7.48 -2.48 -16.77
C GLY A 199 -7.78 -2.73 -18.26
N PRO A 200 -8.86 -2.16 -18.82
CA PRO A 200 -9.19 -2.28 -20.24
C PRO A 200 -8.10 -1.76 -21.21
N LEU A 201 -7.12 -1.00 -20.71
CA LEU A 201 -5.99 -0.50 -21.50
C LEU A 201 -4.92 -1.57 -21.72
N GLY A 202 -4.83 -2.59 -20.85
CA GLY A 202 -3.90 -3.72 -21.02
C GLY A 202 -4.15 -4.48 -22.31
N ASP A 203 -5.43 -4.72 -22.62
CA ASP A 203 -5.86 -5.38 -23.86
C ASP A 203 -5.56 -4.57 -25.12
N ARG A 204 -5.34 -3.25 -24.99
CA ARG A 204 -4.97 -2.34 -26.09
C ARG A 204 -3.46 -2.19 -26.26
N LEU A 205 -2.70 -2.26 -25.17
CA LEU A 205 -1.24 -2.16 -25.16
C LEU A 205 -0.53 -3.47 -25.56
N LEU A 206 -1.24 -4.60 -25.50
CA LEU A 206 -0.74 -5.93 -25.87
C LEU A 206 -1.08 -6.34 -27.32
N ARG A 207 -1.66 -5.44 -28.13
CA ARG A 207 -1.92 -5.65 -29.56
C ARG A 207 -0.84 -5.00 -30.44
#